data_AF-A0AA88IZQ2-F1
#
_entry.id   AF-A0AA88IZQ2-F1
#
_cell.length_a   1.000
_cell.length_b   1.000
_cell.length_c   1.000
_cell.angle_alpha   90.00
_cell.angle_beta   90.00
_cell.angle_gamma   90.00
#
_symmetry.space_group_name_H-M   'P 1'
#
loop_
_entity.id
_entity.type
_entity.pdbx_description
1 polymer ?
#
loop_
_entity_poly.entity_id
_entity_poly.type
_entity_poly.pdbx_seq_one_letter_code
_entity_poly.pdbx_strand_id
1 'polypeptide(L)'
;MFPPNLVQACTQQFKTKYGKRVVHVTVTVNDTLFNTTNGTQEVMEITREEVIPVPGQVNGVNALGLVVFSMCFGLIIGNMKEQGQLLRDFFDSLNEAIMRLVAIIMWYAPIGILFLIAGKIVEMDDLTQMGGQLGMYTITVIIGLLIHGVLILPTLYFVITRQNPFIFIAGLLQALVTALGTSSSSATLPVTFKCLEENNRIDKRITRFVLPVGATINMDGTALYEALAAIFIAQVNNMEMNFGQIITISITATAASIGAAGIPQAGLVTMVIVLTSVGLPTDDITLIIAVDWFLDRLRTTTNVLGDSIGAGIVEFLSRHELCSRDVEMGNSVLEEKERKKPYKLISQDSDVENDRHAHTESNM
;
A
#
# COMPACT_ATOMS: atom_id res chain seq x y z
N MET A 1 11.78 1.95 1.92
CA MET A 1 11.70 0.55 2.40
C MET A 1 12.36 0.36 3.76
N PHE A 2 13.61 0.79 3.98
CA PHE A 2 14.26 0.69 5.29
C PHE A 2 14.34 2.06 5.96
N PRO A 3 13.37 2.43 6.83
CA PRO A 3 13.41 3.72 7.49
C PRO A 3 14.58 3.77 8.48
N PRO A 4 15.31 4.91 8.57
CA PRO A 4 16.39 5.07 9.54
C PRO A 4 15.88 5.11 10.99
N ASN A 5 14.61 5.47 11.19
CA ASN A 5 13.95 5.51 12.48
C ASN A 5 12.47 5.16 12.32
N LEU A 6 11.96 4.22 13.13
CA LEU A 6 10.58 3.73 13.02
C LEU A 6 9.54 4.75 13.53
N VAL A 7 9.85 5.48 14.60
CA VAL A 7 8.96 6.53 15.12
C VAL A 7 8.83 7.66 14.10
N GLN A 8 9.94 8.03 13.48
CA GLN A 8 9.97 9.03 12.41
C GLN A 8 9.20 8.54 11.16
N ALA A 9 9.26 7.25 10.83
CA ALA A 9 8.53 6.67 9.71
C ALA A 9 7.00 6.81 9.83
N CYS A 10 6.47 6.95 11.05
CA CYS A 10 5.05 7.18 11.29
C CYS A 10 4.58 8.57 10.85
N THR A 11 5.48 9.55 10.68
CA THR A 11 5.10 10.95 10.37
C THR A 11 5.89 11.57 9.22
N GLN A 12 7.00 10.97 8.80
CA GLN A 12 7.89 11.51 7.78
C GLN A 12 8.30 10.46 6.74
N GLN A 13 8.43 10.92 5.50
CA GLN A 13 8.96 10.17 4.36
C GLN A 13 10.31 10.74 3.90
N PHE A 14 11.13 9.88 3.32
CA PHE A 14 12.40 10.28 2.72
C PHE A 14 12.18 10.75 1.28
N LYS A 15 12.71 11.92 0.94
CA LYS A 15 12.69 12.46 -0.43
C LYS A 15 14.02 13.12 -0.72
N THR A 16 14.73 12.65 -1.75
CA THR A 16 15.97 13.28 -2.21
C THR A 16 15.67 14.69 -2.71
N LYS A 17 16.39 15.68 -2.19
CA LYS A 17 16.37 17.07 -2.67
C LYS A 17 17.64 17.33 -3.45
N TYR A 18 17.56 18.13 -4.51
CA TYR A 18 18.76 18.52 -5.26
C TYR A 18 19.26 19.87 -4.77
N GLY A 19 20.49 19.89 -4.26
CA GLY A 19 21.17 21.10 -3.82
C GLY A 19 22.19 21.55 -4.87
N LYS A 20 22.45 22.85 -4.93
CA LYS A 20 23.54 23.40 -5.75
C LYS A 20 24.82 23.43 -4.92
N ARG A 21 25.87 22.77 -5.38
CA ARG A 21 27.22 22.92 -4.86
C ARG A 21 28.02 23.76 -5.84
N VAL A 22 28.53 24.89 -5.36
CA VAL A 22 29.42 25.74 -6.15
C VAL A 22 30.83 25.18 -6.01
N VAL A 23 31.43 24.76 -7.14
CA VAL A 23 32.82 24.33 -7.19
C VAL A 23 33.62 25.40 -7.92
N HIS A 24 34.59 25.99 -7.23
CA HIS A 24 35.55 26.91 -7.84
C HIS A 24 36.64 26.07 -8.53
N VAL A 25 36.66 26.10 -9.86
CA VAL A 25 37.71 25.44 -10.64
C VAL A 25 38.70 26.51 -11.08
N THR A 26 39.90 26.43 -10.54
CA THR A 26 41.03 27.27 -10.93
C THR A 26 41.64 26.69 -12.22
N VAL A 27 41.45 27.34 -13.36
CA VAL A 27 42.10 26.93 -14.61
C VAL A 27 43.31 27.83 -14.85
N THR A 28 44.49 27.23 -14.87
CA THR A 28 45.72 27.91 -15.30
C THR A 28 45.78 27.85 -16.82
N VAL A 29 45.53 28.97 -17.49
CA VAL A 29 45.71 29.07 -18.94
C VAL A 29 47.18 29.36 -19.20
N ASN A 30 47.90 28.42 -19.81
CA ASN A 30 49.25 28.68 -20.32
C ASN A 30 49.12 29.26 -21.74
N ASP A 31 49.23 30.58 -21.87
CA ASP A 31 49.38 31.24 -23.17
C ASP A 31 50.78 30.98 -23.74
N THR A 32 51.01 29.78 -24.27
CA THR A 32 52.25 29.46 -25.00
C THR A 32 52.07 29.47 -26.53
N LEU A 33 50.95 30.01 -27.04
CA LEU A 33 50.69 30.12 -28.48
C LEU A 33 50.73 31.55 -29.03
N PHE A 34 50.91 32.57 -28.20
CA PHE A 34 51.20 33.94 -28.64
C PHE A 34 52.38 34.55 -27.86
N ASN A 35 53.21 35.28 -28.58
CA ASN A 35 54.64 35.43 -28.36
C ASN A 35 55.01 36.56 -27.35
N THR A 36 55.95 36.24 -26.45
CA THR A 36 56.96 37.12 -25.81
C THR A 36 56.51 38.23 -24.84
N THR A 37 57.23 38.26 -23.69
CA THR A 37 57.38 39.29 -22.64
C THR A 37 56.29 39.42 -21.55
N ASN A 38 56.71 39.13 -20.31
CA ASN A 38 55.98 39.18 -19.03
C ASN A 38 54.78 38.23 -18.89
N GLY A 39 55.09 36.97 -18.57
CA GLY A 39 54.08 35.96 -18.20
C GLY A 39 53.43 36.29 -16.86
N THR A 40 52.40 37.13 -16.87
CA THR A 40 51.38 37.12 -15.83
C THR A 40 50.49 35.89 -16.08
N GLN A 41 50.59 34.89 -15.21
CA GLN A 41 49.62 33.80 -15.19
C GLN A 41 48.25 34.39 -14.84
N GLU A 42 47.36 34.53 -15.83
CA GLU A 42 45.96 34.82 -15.55
C GLU A 42 45.30 33.55 -15.02
N VAL A 43 45.01 33.56 -13.73
CA VAL A 43 44.23 32.53 -13.06
C VAL A 43 42.76 32.84 -13.28
N MET A 44 42.10 32.10 -14.17
CA MET A 44 40.67 32.24 -14.40
C MET A 44 39.92 31.30 -13.45
N GLU A 45 39.19 31.85 -12.48
CA GLU A 45 38.29 31.09 -11.62
C GLU A 45 36.97 30.86 -12.36
N ILE A 46 36.75 29.63 -12.82
CA ILE A 46 35.47 29.22 -13.39
C ILE A 46 34.61 28.65 -12.26
N THR A 47 33.53 29.35 -11.95
CA THR A 47 32.51 28.87 -11.02
C THR A 47 31.62 27.86 -11.73
N ARG A 48 31.73 26.57 -11.38
CA ARG A 48 30.85 25.52 -11.90
C ARG A 48 29.81 25.16 -10.85
N GLU A 49 28.53 25.38 -11.16
CA GLU A 49 27.42 24.88 -10.34
C GLU A 49 27.20 23.39 -10.64
N GLU A 50 27.39 22.54 -9.63
CA GLU A 50 27.09 21.11 -9.70
C GLU A 50 25.81 20.83 -8.91
N VAL A 51 24.87 20.11 -9.52
CA VAL A 51 23.62 19.69 -8.86
C VAL A 51 23.87 18.35 -8.16
N ILE A 52 23.89 18.36 -6.83
CA ILE A 52 24.13 17.16 -6.02
C ILE A 52 22.84 16.68 -5.33
N PRO A 53 22.59 15.36 -5.25
CA PRO A 53 21.51 14.83 -4.44
C PRO A 53 21.84 14.94 -2.95
N VAL A 54 20.93 15.54 -2.18
CA VAL A 54 21.03 15.74 -0.73
C VAL A 54 19.88 15.00 -0.05
N PRO A 55 20.11 14.34 1.11
CA PRO A 55 19.04 13.75 1.90
C PRO A 55 18.00 14.79 2.29
N GLY A 56 16.73 14.51 2.00
CA GLY A 56 15.62 15.36 2.39
C GLY A 56 14.49 14.55 3.02
N GLN A 57 13.67 15.24 3.79
CA GLN A 57 12.47 14.68 4.42
C GLN A 57 11.26 15.52 4.06
N VAL A 58 10.12 14.85 3.95
CA VAL A 58 8.81 15.45 3.73
C VAL A 58 7.82 14.88 4.74
N ASN A 59 6.84 15.69 5.14
CA ASN A 59 5.77 15.23 6.03
C ASN A 59 4.87 14.22 5.31
N GLY A 60 4.59 13.11 5.95
CA GLY A 60 3.80 12.01 5.39
C GLY A 60 4.19 10.66 6.00
N VAL A 61 3.28 9.70 6.03
CA VAL A 61 3.55 8.38 6.60
C VAL A 61 4.36 7.53 5.62
N ASN A 62 5.48 6.96 6.04
CA ASN A 62 6.23 5.99 5.24
C ASN A 62 5.61 4.59 5.33
N ALA A 63 4.43 4.44 4.72
CA ALA A 63 3.63 3.20 4.78
C ALA A 63 4.42 1.97 4.30
N LEU A 64 5.12 2.07 3.16
CA LEU A 64 5.93 0.98 2.62
C LEU A 64 7.03 0.53 3.60
N GLY A 65 7.70 1.48 4.26
CA GLY A 65 8.72 1.14 5.25
C GLY A 65 8.15 0.45 6.49
N LEU A 66 6.98 0.91 6.96
CA LEU A 66 6.27 0.30 8.07
C LEU A 66 5.80 -1.12 7.72
N VAL A 67 5.26 -1.34 6.51
CA VAL A 67 4.81 -2.67 6.04
C VAL A 67 5.98 -3.65 5.98
N VAL A 68 7.12 -3.26 5.39
CA VAL A 68 8.31 -4.12 5.32
C VAL A 68 8.82 -4.47 6.72
N PHE A 69 8.91 -3.49 7.62
CA PHE A 69 9.29 -3.73 9.00
C PHE A 69 8.32 -4.68 9.72
N SER A 70 7.02 -4.41 9.64
CA SER A 70 5.97 -5.22 10.28
C SER A 70 5.94 -6.65 9.75
N MET A 71 6.19 -6.87 8.45
CA MET A 71 6.29 -8.20 7.87
C MET A 71 7.48 -8.98 8.44
N CYS A 72 8.68 -8.38 8.43
CA CYS A 72 9.88 -8.99 9.00
C CYS A 72 9.72 -9.27 10.50
N PHE A 73 9.17 -8.31 11.25
CA PHE A 73 8.95 -8.43 12.69
C PHE A 73 7.91 -9.51 13.02
N GLY A 74 6.81 -9.55 12.25
CA GLY A 74 5.79 -10.59 12.36
C GLY A 74 6.33 -11.99 12.06
N LEU A 75 7.21 -12.15 11.07
CA LEU A 75 7.90 -13.41 10.78
C LEU A 75 8.80 -13.85 11.94
N ILE A 76 9.57 -12.92 12.53
CA ILE A 76 10.44 -13.22 13.68
C ILE A 76 9.61 -13.66 14.89
N ILE A 77 8.58 -12.89 15.25
CA ILE A 77 7.65 -13.27 16.34
C ILE A 77 6.99 -14.63 16.02
N GLY A 78 6.63 -14.87 14.76
CA GLY A 78 6.14 -16.14 14.21
C GLY A 78 7.05 -17.33 14.46
N ASN A 79 8.37 -17.11 14.40
CA ASN A 79 9.37 -18.15 14.61
C ASN A 79 9.74 -18.37 16.09
N MET A 80 9.46 -17.40 16.97
CA MET A 80 9.77 -17.49 18.40
C MET A 80 8.85 -18.44 19.21
N LYS A 81 7.89 -19.11 18.57
CA LYS A 81 6.93 -20.04 19.19
C LYS A 81 6.32 -19.46 20.48
N GLU A 82 6.45 -20.16 21.62
CA GLU A 82 5.87 -19.77 22.92
C GLU A 82 6.38 -18.41 23.42
N GLN A 83 7.65 -18.07 23.20
CA GLN A 83 8.20 -16.77 23.63
C GLN A 83 7.58 -15.60 22.86
N GLY A 84 7.13 -15.84 21.63
CA GLY A 84 6.46 -14.84 20.80
C GLY A 84 4.97 -14.68 21.12
N GLN A 85 4.35 -15.61 21.86
CA GLN A 85 2.90 -15.67 22.03
C GLN A 85 2.34 -14.40 22.66
N LEU A 86 2.97 -13.89 23.72
CA LEU A 86 2.54 -12.66 24.41
C LEU A 86 2.47 -11.46 23.45
N LEU A 87 3.47 -11.32 22.57
CA LEU A 87 3.49 -10.23 21.59
C LEU A 87 2.43 -10.43 20.50
N ARG A 88 2.21 -11.67 20.03
CA ARG A 88 1.13 -11.97 19.08
C ARG A 88 -0.24 -11.59 19.66
N ASP A 89 -0.53 -12.07 20.87
CA ASP A 89 -1.81 -11.82 21.54
C ASP A 89 -2.04 -10.31 21.79
N PHE A 90 -0.97 -9.57 22.11
CA PHE A 90 -1.01 -8.11 22.22
C PHE A 90 -1.39 -7.45 20.88
N PHE A 91 -0.70 -7.80 19.78
CA PHE A 91 -1.00 -7.22 18.46
C PHE A 91 -2.38 -7.62 17.93
N ASP A 92 -2.83 -8.85 18.20
CA ASP A 92 -4.17 -9.29 17.82
C ASP A 92 -5.25 -8.53 18.57
N SER A 93 -5.07 -8.33 19.88
CA SER A 93 -5.98 -7.52 20.72
C SER A 93 -6.01 -6.06 20.27
N LEU A 94 -4.84 -5.49 19.95
CA LEU A 94 -4.73 -4.13 19.43
C LEU A 94 -5.43 -4.00 18.08
N ASN A 95 -5.25 -4.96 17.17
CA ASN A 95 -5.89 -4.96 15.87
C ASN A 95 -7.41 -5.03 15.99
N GLU A 96 -7.93 -5.91 16.86
CA GLU A 96 -9.37 -6.02 17.11
C GLU A 96 -9.95 -4.70 17.67
N ALA A 97 -9.22 -4.02 18.57
CA ALA A 97 -9.62 -2.70 19.06
C ALA A 97 -9.67 -1.65 17.93
N ILE A 98 -8.68 -1.64 17.03
CA ILE A 98 -8.65 -0.75 15.86
C ILE A 98 -9.84 -1.04 14.93
N MET A 99 -10.15 -2.30 14.66
CA MET A 99 -11.28 -2.68 13.80
C MET A 99 -12.63 -2.21 14.38
N ARG A 100 -12.78 -2.22 15.70
CA ARG A 100 -13.98 -1.64 16.36
C ARG A 100 -14.04 -0.13 16.21
N LEU A 101 -12.92 0.58 16.33
CA LEU A 101 -12.86 2.02 16.06
C LEU A 101 -13.25 2.34 14.61
N VAL A 102 -12.77 1.54 13.67
CA VAL A 102 -13.07 1.65 12.25
C VAL A 102 -14.56 1.47 11.97
N ALA A 103 -15.23 0.55 12.68
CA ALA A 103 -16.68 0.41 12.62
C ALA A 103 -17.43 1.68 13.03
N ILE A 104 -16.94 2.41 14.03
CA ILE A 104 -17.52 3.71 14.45
C ILE A 104 -17.32 4.77 13.36
N ILE A 105 -16.12 4.88 12.80
CA ILE A 105 -15.81 5.86 11.75
C ILE A 105 -16.69 5.62 10.51
N MET A 106 -16.99 4.36 10.17
CA MET A 106 -17.87 4.04 9.05
C MET A 106 -19.30 4.55 9.19
N TRP A 107 -19.81 4.75 10.41
CA TRP A 107 -21.11 5.41 10.60
C TRP A 107 -21.08 6.89 10.19
N TYR A 108 -19.93 7.55 10.33
CA TYR A 108 -19.73 8.94 9.92
C TYR A 108 -19.38 9.08 8.44
N ALA A 109 -18.86 8.02 7.81
CA ALA A 109 -18.37 8.04 6.42
C ALA A 109 -19.37 8.59 5.39
N PRO A 110 -20.69 8.29 5.41
CA PRO A 110 -21.62 8.82 4.41
C PRO A 110 -21.67 10.35 4.39
N ILE A 111 -21.61 10.99 5.57
CA ILE A 111 -21.61 12.46 5.70
C ILE A 111 -20.29 13.01 5.17
N GLY A 112 -19.15 12.42 5.58
CA GLY A 112 -17.83 12.84 5.12
C GLY A 112 -17.68 12.73 3.60
N ILE A 113 -18.12 11.62 2.99
CA ILE A 113 -18.07 11.39 1.55
C ILE A 113 -18.91 12.41 0.79
N LEU A 114 -20.11 12.75 1.30
CA LEU A 114 -20.96 13.78 0.69
C LEU A 114 -20.24 15.12 0.58
N PHE A 115 -19.59 15.58 1.67
CA PHE A 115 -18.84 16.84 1.66
C PHE A 115 -17.55 16.75 0.84
N LEU A 116 -16.86 15.61 0.83
CA LEU A 116 -15.67 15.40 -0.01
C LEU A 116 -15.99 15.48 -1.50
N ILE A 117 -17.12 14.90 -1.93
CA ILE A 117 -17.59 14.98 -3.31
C ILE A 117 -18.07 16.41 -3.62
N ALA A 118 -18.92 16.98 -2.77
CA ALA A 118 -19.49 18.33 -3.00
C ALA A 118 -18.40 19.42 -3.03
N GLY A 119 -17.47 19.41 -2.06
CA GLY A 119 -16.39 20.40 -2.01
C GLY A 119 -15.50 20.35 -3.25
N LYS A 120 -15.30 19.17 -3.83
CA LYS A 120 -14.50 19.01 -5.04
C LYS A 120 -15.23 19.43 -6.30
N ILE A 121 -16.55 19.25 -6.35
CA ILE A 121 -17.37 19.81 -7.44
C ILE A 121 -17.32 21.34 -7.44
N VAL A 122 -17.26 21.98 -6.26
CA VAL A 122 -17.18 23.45 -6.14
C VAL A 122 -15.81 24.01 -6.56
N GLU A 123 -14.72 23.26 -6.35
CA GLU A 123 -13.38 23.64 -6.84
C GLU A 123 -13.24 23.56 -8.38
N MET A 124 -14.25 23.06 -9.11
CA MET A 124 -14.20 22.96 -10.56
C MET A 124 -14.58 24.29 -11.22
N ASP A 125 -13.59 25.00 -11.78
CA ASP A 125 -13.81 26.32 -12.37
C ASP A 125 -14.42 26.30 -13.79
N ASP A 126 -14.36 25.19 -14.55
CA ASP A 126 -15.14 25.00 -15.79
C ASP A 126 -14.86 23.62 -16.45
N LEU A 127 -15.89 22.79 -16.66
CA LEU A 127 -15.77 21.56 -17.48
C LEU A 127 -15.62 21.86 -18.97
N THR A 128 -16.01 23.06 -19.39
CA THR A 128 -16.09 23.53 -20.77
C THR A 128 -14.74 23.93 -21.36
N GLN A 129 -13.70 24.09 -20.54
CA GLN A 129 -12.35 24.48 -20.96
C GLN A 129 -11.37 23.31 -21.15
N MET A 130 -11.80 22.05 -20.99
CA MET A 130 -11.01 20.91 -21.45
C MET A 130 -10.89 20.98 -22.97
N GLY A 131 -9.76 21.46 -23.48
CA GLY A 131 -9.46 21.45 -24.91
C GLY A 131 -9.68 20.05 -25.51
N GLY A 132 -10.07 19.98 -26.79
CA GLY A 132 -10.51 18.72 -27.41
C GLY A 132 -9.54 17.54 -27.25
N GLN A 133 -8.23 17.80 -27.27
CA GLN A 133 -7.20 16.77 -27.06
C GLN A 133 -7.18 16.26 -25.60
N LEU A 134 -7.31 17.14 -24.62
CA LEU A 134 -7.31 16.79 -23.20
C LEU A 134 -8.59 16.03 -22.80
N GLY A 135 -9.74 16.41 -23.37
CA GLY A 135 -10.99 15.67 -23.19
C GLY A 135 -10.91 14.24 -23.75
N MET A 136 -10.30 14.05 -24.93
CA MET A 136 -10.09 12.71 -25.50
C MET A 136 -9.14 11.85 -24.66
N TYR A 137 -8.10 12.45 -24.08
CA TYR A 137 -7.24 11.79 -23.11
C TYR A 137 -8.03 11.32 -21.88
N THR A 138 -8.83 12.20 -21.27
CA THR A 138 -9.66 11.87 -20.11
C THR A 138 -10.60 10.71 -20.41
N ILE A 139 -11.30 10.74 -21.55
CA ILE A 139 -12.19 9.64 -21.97
C ILE A 139 -11.41 8.34 -22.14
N THR A 140 -10.21 8.38 -22.74
CA THR A 140 -9.38 7.20 -22.95
C THR A 140 -8.95 6.57 -21.63
N VAL A 141 -8.55 7.38 -20.64
CA VAL A 141 -8.21 6.89 -19.29
C VAL A 141 -9.42 6.26 -18.62
N ILE A 142 -10.59 6.92 -18.67
CA ILE A 142 -11.83 6.39 -18.06
C ILE A 142 -12.19 5.04 -18.68
N ILE A 143 -12.17 4.93 -20.01
CA ILE A 143 -12.46 3.68 -20.71
C ILE A 143 -11.45 2.60 -20.33
N GLY A 144 -10.16 2.93 -20.27
CA GLY A 144 -9.11 2.01 -19.84
C GLY A 144 -9.34 1.47 -18.43
N LEU A 145 -9.64 2.35 -17.47
CA LEU A 145 -9.94 1.97 -16.09
C LEU A 145 -11.23 1.14 -15.99
N LEU A 146 -12.28 1.49 -16.75
CA LEU A 146 -13.52 0.72 -16.76
C LEU A 146 -13.33 -0.68 -17.37
N ILE A 147 -12.59 -0.79 -18.48
CA ILE A 147 -12.26 -2.10 -19.07
C ILE A 147 -11.46 -2.92 -18.06
N HIS A 148 -10.45 -2.33 -17.42
CA HIS A 148 -9.64 -3.04 -16.46
C HIS A 148 -10.46 -3.48 -15.22
N GLY A 149 -11.20 -2.56 -14.62
CA GLY A 149 -11.96 -2.79 -13.39
C GLY A 149 -13.23 -3.62 -13.54
N VAL A 150 -13.94 -3.51 -14.68
CA VAL A 150 -15.24 -4.19 -14.88
C VAL A 150 -15.11 -5.44 -15.73
N LEU A 151 -14.11 -5.53 -16.61
CA LEU A 151 -13.91 -6.70 -17.47
C LEU A 151 -12.69 -7.51 -17.06
N ILE A 152 -11.49 -6.92 -17.00
CA ILE A 152 -10.25 -7.70 -16.80
C ILE A 152 -10.19 -8.31 -15.39
N LEU A 153 -10.29 -7.50 -14.34
CA LEU A 153 -10.20 -7.99 -12.96
C LEU A 153 -11.33 -8.98 -12.61
N PRO A 154 -12.61 -8.72 -12.97
CA PRO A 154 -13.69 -9.68 -12.71
C PRO A 154 -13.54 -10.98 -13.51
N THR A 155 -13.06 -10.90 -14.76
CA THR A 155 -12.78 -12.09 -15.57
C THR A 155 -11.65 -12.90 -14.95
N LEU A 156 -10.57 -12.25 -14.50
CA LEU A 156 -9.46 -12.93 -13.82
C LEU A 156 -9.94 -13.66 -12.55
N TYR A 157 -10.76 -12.98 -11.73
CA TYR A 157 -11.38 -13.60 -10.56
C TYR A 157 -12.24 -14.81 -10.94
N PHE A 158 -13.09 -14.68 -11.95
CA PHE A 158 -13.97 -15.75 -12.41
C PHE A 158 -13.19 -16.96 -12.96
N VAL A 159 -12.15 -16.73 -13.76
CA VAL A 159 -11.35 -17.81 -14.35
C VAL A 159 -10.65 -18.64 -13.27
N ILE A 160 -10.13 -17.99 -12.22
CA ILE A 160 -9.38 -18.66 -11.16
C ILE A 160 -10.32 -19.28 -10.12
N THR A 161 -11.25 -18.51 -9.58
CA THR A 161 -12.10 -18.94 -8.45
C THR A 161 -13.36 -19.69 -8.89
N ARG A 162 -13.76 -19.52 -10.16
CA ARG A 162 -15.05 -19.99 -10.72
C ARG A 162 -16.28 -19.51 -9.95
N GLN A 163 -16.17 -18.38 -9.26
CA GLN A 163 -17.25 -17.74 -8.53
C GLN A 163 -17.68 -16.45 -9.22
N ASN A 164 -18.92 -16.02 -8.97
CA ASN A 164 -19.46 -14.79 -9.57
C ASN A 164 -18.75 -13.55 -9.00
N PRO A 165 -17.96 -12.81 -9.80
CA PRO A 165 -17.21 -11.65 -9.32
C PRO A 165 -18.10 -10.48 -8.94
N PHE A 166 -19.30 -10.34 -9.54
CA PHE A 166 -20.16 -9.19 -9.26
C PHE A 166 -20.79 -9.24 -7.86
N ILE A 167 -21.00 -10.44 -7.31
CA ILE A 167 -21.43 -10.61 -5.92
C ILE A 167 -20.31 -10.18 -4.97
N PHE A 168 -19.07 -10.54 -5.29
CA PHE A 168 -17.88 -10.14 -4.56
C PHE A 168 -17.70 -8.61 -4.58
N ILE A 169 -17.87 -7.99 -5.74
CA ILE A 169 -17.79 -6.53 -5.89
C ILE A 169 -18.92 -5.81 -5.15
N ALA A 170 -20.13 -6.37 -5.13
CA ALA A 170 -21.26 -5.79 -4.40
C ALA A 170 -20.98 -5.67 -2.89
N GLY A 171 -20.31 -6.66 -2.29
CA GLY A 171 -19.89 -6.59 -0.89
C GLY A 171 -18.79 -5.56 -0.60
N LEU A 172 -18.16 -5.01 -1.64
CA LEU A 172 -17.11 -3.98 -1.56
C LEU A 172 -17.62 -2.57 -1.88
N LEU A 173 -18.88 -2.41 -2.25
CA LEU A 173 -19.41 -1.14 -2.75
C LEU A 173 -19.12 0.05 -1.80
N GLN A 174 -19.22 -0.17 -0.48
CA GLN A 174 -18.91 0.86 0.51
C GLN A 174 -17.43 1.29 0.47
N ALA A 175 -16.49 0.33 0.34
CA ALA A 175 -15.07 0.63 0.20
C ALA A 175 -14.78 1.36 -1.12
N LEU A 176 -15.39 0.94 -2.23
CA LEU A 176 -15.21 1.56 -3.55
C LEU A 176 -15.73 3.00 -3.59
N VAL A 177 -16.89 3.27 -2.98
CA VAL A 177 -17.45 4.63 -2.87
C VAL A 177 -16.61 5.50 -1.95
N THR A 178 -16.12 4.92 -0.84
CA THR A 178 -15.18 5.63 0.03
C THR A 178 -13.90 6.00 -0.73
N ALA A 179 -13.36 5.08 -1.54
CA ALA A 179 -12.15 5.30 -2.33
C ALA A 179 -12.34 6.38 -3.38
N LEU A 180 -13.52 6.41 -4.02
CA LEU A 180 -13.90 7.46 -4.95
C LEU A 180 -13.99 8.83 -4.26
N GLY A 181 -14.49 8.89 -3.03
CA GLY A 181 -14.61 10.14 -2.27
C GLY A 181 -13.29 10.65 -1.71
N THR A 182 -12.46 9.77 -1.15
CA THR A 182 -11.19 10.14 -0.49
C THR A 182 -10.03 10.30 -1.46
N SER A 183 -10.06 9.63 -2.62
CA SER A 183 -8.95 9.57 -3.57
C SER A 183 -7.65 9.01 -2.96
N SER A 184 -7.77 8.13 -1.95
CA SER A 184 -6.61 7.52 -1.27
C SER A 184 -6.88 6.07 -0.87
N SER A 185 -6.12 5.14 -1.46
CA SER A 185 -6.19 3.71 -1.16
C SER A 185 -5.84 3.45 0.31
N SER A 186 -4.81 4.12 0.84
CA SER A 186 -4.39 3.96 2.24
C SER A 186 -5.45 4.48 3.22
N ALA A 187 -6.15 5.59 2.90
CA ALA A 187 -7.22 6.10 3.75
C ALA A 187 -8.45 5.16 3.78
N THR A 188 -8.68 4.40 2.70
CA THR A 188 -9.80 3.46 2.58
C THR A 188 -9.51 2.06 3.09
N LEU A 189 -8.25 1.77 3.40
CA LEU A 189 -7.80 0.46 3.82
C LEU A 189 -8.64 -0.12 4.99
N PRO A 190 -8.99 0.65 6.04
CA PRO A 190 -9.79 0.09 7.13
C PRO A 190 -11.23 -0.28 6.74
N VAL A 191 -11.85 0.50 5.84
CA VAL A 191 -13.17 0.18 5.30
C VAL A 191 -13.11 -1.06 4.42
N THR A 192 -12.03 -1.20 3.65
CA THR A 192 -11.77 -2.36 2.78
C THR A 192 -11.60 -3.64 3.60
N PHE A 193 -10.85 -3.59 4.71
CA PHE A 193 -10.73 -4.68 5.67
C PHE A 193 -12.10 -5.18 6.12
N LYS A 194 -12.94 -4.28 6.63
CA LYS A 194 -14.26 -4.66 7.13
C LYS A 194 -15.15 -5.25 6.04
N CYS A 195 -15.18 -4.64 4.85
CA CYS A 195 -15.99 -5.16 3.74
C CYS A 195 -15.56 -6.57 3.33
N LEU A 196 -14.25 -6.84 3.26
CA LEU A 196 -13.75 -8.16 2.89
C LEU A 196 -13.98 -9.21 3.99
N GLU A 197 -13.72 -8.86 5.26
CA GLU A 197 -13.85 -9.80 6.38
C GLU A 197 -15.31 -10.06 6.77
N GLU A 198 -16.19 -9.05 6.72
CA GLU A 198 -17.59 -9.18 7.15
C GLU A 198 -18.54 -9.50 5.99
N ASN A 199 -18.47 -8.75 4.87
CA ASN A 199 -19.42 -8.93 3.77
C ASN A 199 -19.02 -10.11 2.88
N ASN A 200 -17.74 -10.18 2.48
CA ASN A 200 -17.24 -11.23 1.59
C ASN A 200 -16.71 -12.46 2.34
N ARG A 201 -16.58 -12.37 3.66
CA ARG A 201 -16.14 -13.45 4.56
C ARG A 201 -14.77 -14.02 4.23
N ILE A 202 -13.85 -13.16 3.77
CA ILE A 202 -12.46 -13.57 3.52
C ILE A 202 -11.74 -13.80 4.84
N ASP A 203 -10.91 -14.84 4.91
CA ASP A 203 -10.08 -15.12 6.08
C ASP A 203 -9.18 -13.94 6.47
N LYS A 204 -9.25 -13.55 7.75
CA LYS A 204 -8.49 -12.42 8.32
C LYS A 204 -6.97 -12.55 8.14
N ARG A 205 -6.45 -13.79 8.07
CA ARG A 205 -5.02 -14.07 7.87
C ARG A 205 -4.57 -13.62 6.49
N ILE A 206 -5.45 -13.73 5.48
CA ILE A 206 -5.16 -13.31 4.10
C ILE A 206 -5.36 -11.80 3.97
N THR A 207 -6.47 -11.24 4.44
CA THR A 207 -6.74 -9.80 4.34
C THR A 207 -5.63 -8.96 4.99
N ARG A 208 -5.19 -9.35 6.19
CA ARG A 208 -4.14 -8.65 6.96
C ARG A 208 -2.76 -8.71 6.33
N PHE A 209 -2.54 -9.65 5.42
CA PHE A 209 -1.31 -9.75 4.66
C PHE A 209 -1.41 -9.02 3.31
N VAL A 210 -2.45 -9.35 2.52
CA VAL A 210 -2.58 -8.90 1.13
C VAL A 210 -2.89 -7.42 1.04
N LEU A 211 -3.83 -6.89 1.84
CA LEU A 211 -4.33 -5.52 1.66
C LEU A 211 -3.31 -4.44 2.02
N PRO A 212 -2.54 -4.52 3.13
CA PRO A 212 -1.53 -3.51 3.44
C PRO A 212 -0.39 -3.49 2.42
N VAL A 213 -0.04 -4.65 1.87
CA VAL A 213 0.98 -4.78 0.82
C VAL A 213 0.42 -4.23 -0.50
N GLY A 214 -0.78 -4.64 -0.88
CA GLY A 214 -1.49 -4.21 -2.09
C GLY A 214 -1.65 -2.70 -2.16
N ALA A 215 -2.11 -2.05 -1.08
CA ALA A 215 -2.36 -0.62 -1.02
C ALA A 215 -1.11 0.27 -1.26
N THR A 216 0.08 -0.32 -1.31
CA THR A 216 1.34 0.36 -1.65
C THR A 216 1.99 -0.16 -2.92
N ILE A 217 1.88 -1.45 -3.23
CA ILE A 217 2.58 -2.08 -4.35
C ILE A 217 1.68 -2.23 -5.58
N ASN A 218 0.43 -2.60 -5.39
CA ASN A 218 -0.49 -2.95 -6.46
C ASN A 218 -1.35 -1.73 -6.86
N MET A 219 -0.82 -0.93 -7.78
CA MET A 219 -1.47 0.30 -8.25
C MET A 219 -1.79 0.25 -9.75
N ASP A 220 -2.66 -0.68 -10.14
CA ASP A 220 -3.04 -0.93 -11.53
C ASP A 220 -3.55 0.33 -12.27
N GLY A 221 -4.43 1.08 -11.62
CA GLY A 221 -4.97 2.33 -12.15
C GLY A 221 -3.91 3.42 -12.31
N THR A 222 -2.91 3.45 -11.43
CA THR A 222 -1.76 4.38 -11.53
C THR A 222 -0.87 4.00 -12.71
N ALA A 223 -0.53 2.72 -12.88
CA ALA A 223 0.26 2.24 -14.01
C ALA A 223 -0.43 2.52 -15.36
N LEU A 224 -1.74 2.26 -15.45
CA LEU A 224 -2.53 2.56 -16.65
C LEU A 224 -2.52 4.05 -16.98
N TYR A 225 -2.74 4.89 -15.97
CA TYR A 225 -2.70 6.34 -16.13
C TYR A 225 -1.33 6.85 -16.58
N GLU A 226 -0.25 6.35 -15.97
CA GLU A 226 1.12 6.74 -16.31
C GLU A 226 1.48 6.39 -17.75
N ALA A 227 1.13 5.18 -18.19
CA ALA A 227 1.35 4.76 -19.56
C ALA A 227 0.57 5.63 -20.56
N LEU A 228 -0.72 5.87 -20.31
CA LEU A 228 -1.56 6.67 -21.21
C LEU A 228 -1.15 8.14 -21.23
N ALA A 229 -0.75 8.71 -20.09
CA ALA A 229 -0.28 10.08 -20.01
C ALA A 229 1.03 10.29 -20.78
N ALA A 230 1.98 9.36 -20.68
CA ALA A 230 3.23 9.43 -21.44
C ALA A 230 2.98 9.36 -22.95
N ILE A 231 2.11 8.45 -23.39
CA ILE A 231 1.72 8.35 -24.81
C ILE A 231 1.02 9.63 -25.27
N PHE A 232 0.11 10.17 -24.46
CA PHE A 232 -0.60 11.42 -24.76
C PHE A 232 0.35 12.61 -24.91
N ILE A 233 1.30 12.78 -23.97
CA ILE A 233 2.30 13.87 -24.03
C ILE A 233 3.17 13.74 -25.28
N ALA A 234 3.57 12.51 -25.65
CA ALA A 234 4.29 12.29 -26.90
C ALA A 234 3.46 12.75 -28.12
N GLN A 235 2.17 12.42 -28.15
CA GLN A 235 1.26 12.83 -29.24
C GLN A 235 1.06 14.35 -29.32
N VAL A 236 0.89 15.03 -28.19
CA VAL A 236 0.74 16.49 -28.15
C VAL A 236 2.01 17.20 -28.66
N ASN A 237 3.18 16.64 -28.37
CA ASN A 237 4.47 17.14 -28.86
C ASN A 237 4.81 16.70 -30.29
N ASN A 238 3.91 16.00 -30.99
CA ASN A 238 4.15 15.41 -32.31
C ASN A 238 5.41 14.53 -32.35
N MET A 239 5.71 13.85 -31.25
CA MET A 239 6.80 12.89 -31.14
C MET A 239 6.28 11.51 -31.48
N GLU A 240 6.76 10.94 -32.57
CA GLU A 240 6.49 9.54 -32.90
C GLU A 240 7.20 8.62 -31.91
N MET A 241 6.44 7.73 -31.27
CA MET A 241 7.00 6.73 -30.38
C MET A 241 7.31 5.45 -31.14
N ASN A 242 8.56 5.01 -31.05
CA ASN A 242 8.94 3.70 -31.57
C ASN A 242 8.49 2.58 -30.62
N PHE A 243 8.50 1.34 -31.13
CA PHE A 243 8.10 0.17 -30.36
C PHE A 243 8.92 -0.03 -29.06
N GLY A 244 10.22 0.30 -29.11
CA GLY A 244 11.10 0.23 -27.93
C GLY A 244 10.69 1.21 -26.83
N GLN A 245 10.31 2.44 -27.16
CA GLN A 245 9.83 3.45 -26.22
C GLN A 245 8.51 3.05 -25.58
N ILE A 246 7.61 2.42 -26.34
CA ILE A 246 6.35 1.88 -25.79
C ILE A 246 6.62 0.79 -24.74
N ILE A 247 7.56 -0.14 -25.03
CA ILE A 247 7.97 -1.16 -24.06
C ILE A 247 8.60 -0.49 -22.83
N THR A 248 9.48 0.49 -23.03
CA THR A 248 10.10 1.24 -21.93
C THR A 248 9.03 1.88 -21.05
N ILE A 249 8.05 2.60 -21.62
CA ILE A 249 6.94 3.19 -20.87
C ILE A 249 6.17 2.14 -20.10
N SER A 250 5.86 0.99 -20.71
CA SER A 250 5.13 -0.08 -20.03
C SER A 250 5.88 -0.60 -18.80
N ILE A 251 7.19 -0.84 -18.92
CA ILE A 251 8.03 -1.33 -17.83
C ILE A 251 8.19 -0.25 -16.76
N THR A 252 8.47 0.99 -17.16
CA THR A 252 8.73 2.08 -16.21
C THR A 252 7.47 2.51 -15.49
N ALA A 253 6.31 2.57 -16.14
CA ALA A 253 5.03 2.83 -15.48
C ALA A 253 4.68 1.73 -14.47
N THR A 254 4.91 0.46 -14.81
CA THR A 254 4.68 -0.66 -13.85
C THR A 254 5.63 -0.58 -12.66
N ALA A 255 6.89 -0.20 -12.88
CA ALA A 255 7.85 -0.03 -11.79
C ALA A 255 7.56 1.21 -10.94
N ALA A 256 7.14 2.31 -11.58
CA ALA A 256 6.83 3.58 -10.94
C ALA A 256 5.55 3.50 -10.12
N SER A 257 4.55 2.72 -10.55
CA SER A 257 3.31 2.50 -9.80
C SER A 257 3.55 1.81 -8.45
N ILE A 258 4.58 0.97 -8.31
CA ILE A 258 5.01 0.38 -7.02
C ILE A 258 5.60 1.45 -6.09
N GLY A 259 6.22 2.48 -6.67
CA GLY A 259 6.82 3.60 -5.95
C GLY A 259 5.85 4.71 -5.59
N ALA A 260 4.64 4.73 -6.18
CA ALA A 260 3.61 5.70 -5.88
C ALA A 260 3.04 5.41 -4.48
N ALA A 261 2.94 6.45 -3.65
CA ALA A 261 2.31 6.32 -2.34
C ALA A 261 0.77 6.27 -2.49
N GLY A 262 0.07 5.57 -1.60
CA GLY A 262 -1.41 5.44 -1.64
C GLY A 262 -2.16 6.71 -1.19
N ILE A 263 -1.58 7.87 -1.46
CA ILE A 263 -2.08 9.21 -1.13
C ILE A 263 -2.57 9.91 -2.40
N PRO A 264 -3.47 10.90 -2.29
CA PRO A 264 -3.99 11.61 -3.46
C PRO A 264 -2.87 12.25 -4.28
N GLN A 265 -3.02 12.25 -5.61
CA GLN A 265 -2.10 12.89 -6.56
C GLN A 265 -0.67 12.34 -6.56
N ALA A 266 -0.39 11.21 -5.90
CA ALA A 266 0.95 10.61 -5.89
C ALA A 266 1.47 10.27 -7.30
N GLY A 267 0.57 9.87 -8.21
CA GLY A 267 0.88 9.48 -9.59
C GLY A 267 1.52 10.60 -10.43
N LEU A 268 1.29 11.87 -10.09
CA LEU A 268 1.92 12.99 -10.81
C LEU A 268 3.42 13.09 -10.54
N VAL A 269 3.88 12.67 -9.36
CA VAL A 269 5.31 12.69 -9.01
C VAL A 269 6.06 11.58 -9.73
N THR A 270 5.46 10.40 -9.79
CA THR A 270 6.01 9.22 -10.46
C THR A 270 5.96 9.35 -11.99
N MET A 271 5.03 10.13 -12.53
CA MET A 271 4.99 10.49 -13.96
C MET A 271 6.31 11.07 -14.48
N VAL A 272 7.00 11.90 -13.69
CA VAL A 272 8.29 12.48 -14.07
C VAL A 272 9.31 11.38 -14.40
N ILE A 273 9.29 10.28 -13.66
CA ILE A 273 10.19 9.13 -13.87
C ILE A 273 9.86 8.45 -15.20
N VAL A 274 8.57 8.27 -15.50
CA VAL A 274 8.12 7.64 -16.75
C VAL A 274 8.48 8.50 -17.96
N LEU A 275 8.21 9.82 -17.94
CA LEU A 275 8.53 10.73 -19.04
C LEU A 275 10.03 10.83 -19.29
N THR A 276 10.82 10.99 -18.23
CA THR A 276 12.29 11.07 -18.36
C THR A 276 12.89 9.78 -18.91
N SER A 277 12.30 8.62 -18.64
CA SER A 277 12.79 7.32 -19.15
C SER A 277 12.77 7.20 -20.67
N VAL A 278 11.90 7.96 -21.35
CA VAL A 278 11.79 8.00 -22.81
C VAL A 278 12.17 9.35 -23.42
N GLY A 279 12.68 10.27 -22.60
CA GLY A 279 13.14 11.59 -23.04
C GLY A 279 12.02 12.57 -23.39
N LEU A 280 10.82 12.39 -22.83
CA LEU A 280 9.71 13.32 -23.02
C LEU A 280 9.85 14.55 -22.11
N PRO A 281 9.37 15.74 -22.54
CA PRO A 281 9.37 16.94 -21.70
C PRO A 281 8.47 16.75 -20.47
N THR A 282 9.02 17.02 -19.28
CA THR A 282 8.29 16.88 -18.01
C THR A 282 7.39 18.08 -17.70
N ASP A 283 7.63 19.22 -18.35
CA ASP A 283 6.86 20.44 -18.14
C ASP A 283 5.39 20.28 -18.61
N ASP A 284 5.17 19.37 -19.56
CA ASP A 284 3.85 19.05 -20.11
C ASP A 284 2.96 18.24 -19.16
N ILE A 285 3.47 17.80 -18.00
CA ILE A 285 2.64 17.23 -16.93
C ILE A 285 1.55 18.25 -16.51
N THR A 286 1.86 19.55 -16.58
CA THR A 286 0.93 20.63 -16.24
C THR A 286 -0.38 20.57 -17.04
N LEU A 287 -0.34 20.04 -18.28
CA LEU A 287 -1.52 19.84 -19.12
C LEU A 287 -2.52 18.84 -18.50
N ILE A 288 -2.01 17.86 -17.77
CA ILE A 288 -2.79 16.75 -17.21
C ILE A 288 -3.25 17.07 -15.78
N ILE A 289 -2.55 17.95 -15.05
CA ILE A 289 -2.90 18.34 -13.68
C ILE A 289 -4.35 18.83 -13.58
N ALA A 290 -4.82 19.56 -14.59
CA ALA A 290 -6.18 20.11 -14.64
C ALA A 290 -7.28 19.03 -14.56
N VAL A 291 -6.97 17.80 -14.99
CA VAL A 291 -7.94 16.70 -15.08
C VAL A 291 -7.64 15.56 -14.10
N ASP A 292 -6.45 15.60 -13.50
CA ASP A 292 -5.95 14.57 -12.59
C ASP A 292 -6.85 14.42 -11.36
N TRP A 293 -7.42 15.52 -10.85
CA TRP A 293 -8.30 15.45 -9.69
C TRP A 293 -9.47 14.46 -9.91
N PHE A 294 -10.08 14.43 -11.10
CA PHE A 294 -11.17 13.52 -11.39
C PHE A 294 -10.66 12.09 -11.66
N LEU A 295 -9.62 11.97 -12.48
CA LEU A 295 -9.05 10.68 -12.85
C LEU A 295 -8.46 9.94 -11.64
N ASP A 296 -7.84 10.65 -10.70
CA ASP A 296 -7.25 10.09 -9.48
C ASP A 296 -8.24 9.28 -8.65
N ARG A 297 -9.50 9.71 -8.63
CA ARG A 297 -10.57 9.02 -7.90
C ARG A 297 -10.87 7.68 -8.54
N LEU A 298 -10.98 7.63 -9.86
CA LEU A 298 -11.21 6.41 -10.62
C LEU A 298 -10.00 5.45 -10.54
N ARG A 299 -8.77 6.00 -10.57
CA ARG A 299 -7.54 5.22 -10.34
C ARG A 299 -7.57 4.57 -8.96
N THR A 300 -7.86 5.35 -7.92
CA THR A 300 -7.92 4.87 -6.55
C THR A 300 -8.96 3.76 -6.40
N THR A 301 -10.16 3.95 -6.94
CA THR A 301 -11.21 2.92 -6.91
C THR A 301 -10.76 1.63 -7.61
N THR A 302 -10.05 1.75 -8.74
CA THR A 302 -9.52 0.58 -9.48
C THR A 302 -8.42 -0.12 -8.70
N ASN A 303 -7.51 0.61 -8.06
CA ASN A 303 -6.46 0.05 -7.21
C ASN A 303 -7.04 -0.74 -6.04
N VAL A 304 -7.99 -0.15 -5.30
CA VAL A 304 -8.67 -0.81 -4.17
C VAL A 304 -9.45 -2.05 -4.63
N LEU A 305 -10.07 -2.00 -5.81
CA LEU A 305 -10.74 -3.15 -6.40
C LEU A 305 -9.75 -4.28 -6.75
N GLY A 306 -8.61 -3.94 -7.35
CA GLY A 306 -7.52 -4.87 -7.67
C GLY A 306 -7.00 -5.60 -6.42
N ASP A 307 -6.69 -4.85 -5.36
CA ASP A 307 -6.23 -5.41 -4.08
C ASP A 307 -7.26 -6.36 -3.47
N SER A 308 -8.54 -5.97 -3.53
CA SER A 308 -9.64 -6.75 -2.98
C SER A 308 -9.87 -8.06 -3.75
N ILE A 309 -9.86 -8.00 -5.07
CA ILE A 309 -9.96 -9.18 -5.94
C ILE A 309 -8.73 -10.08 -5.74
N GLY A 310 -7.54 -9.51 -5.63
CA GLY A 310 -6.31 -10.21 -5.30
C GLY A 310 -6.42 -10.99 -3.98
N ALA A 311 -6.96 -10.37 -2.93
CA ALA A 311 -7.20 -11.04 -1.65
C ALA A 311 -8.15 -12.25 -1.80
N GLY A 312 -9.23 -12.11 -2.57
CA GLY A 312 -10.17 -13.22 -2.83
C GLY A 312 -9.57 -14.35 -3.67
N ILE A 313 -8.71 -14.03 -4.63
CA ILE A 313 -7.98 -15.03 -5.42
C ILE A 313 -6.97 -15.79 -4.54
N VAL A 314 -6.19 -15.06 -3.74
CA VAL A 314 -5.20 -15.66 -2.83
C VAL A 314 -5.88 -16.55 -1.80
N GLU A 315 -7.02 -16.12 -1.24
CA GLU A 315 -7.82 -16.98 -0.35
C GLU A 315 -8.21 -18.28 -1.03
N PHE A 316 -8.72 -18.22 -2.28
CA PHE A 316 -9.12 -19.41 -3.02
C PHE A 316 -7.95 -20.36 -3.27
N LEU A 317 -6.77 -19.85 -3.61
CA LEU A 317 -5.58 -20.65 -3.87
C LEU A 317 -4.96 -21.23 -2.58
N SER A 318 -5.02 -20.49 -1.47
CA SER A 318 -4.42 -20.88 -0.19
C SER A 318 -5.35 -21.69 0.72
N ARG A 319 -6.52 -22.14 0.24
CA ARG A 319 -7.50 -22.90 1.07
C ARG A 319 -6.90 -24.09 1.80
N HIS A 320 -6.03 -24.85 1.14
CA HIS A 320 -5.38 -26.02 1.75
C HIS A 320 -4.42 -25.64 2.88
N GLU A 321 -3.67 -24.54 2.73
CA GLU A 321 -2.77 -24.03 3.77
C GLU A 321 -3.54 -23.51 4.98
N LEU A 322 -4.65 -22.81 4.75
CA LEU A 322 -5.53 -22.31 5.80
C LEU A 322 -6.12 -23.47 6.62
N CYS A 323 -6.69 -24.49 5.96
CA CYS A 323 -7.20 -25.68 6.64
C CYS A 323 -6.12 -26.43 7.43
N SER A 324 -4.91 -26.55 6.88
CA SER A 324 -3.81 -27.26 7.55
C SER A 324 -3.38 -26.54 8.84
N ARG A 325 -3.29 -25.21 8.79
CA ARG A 325 -2.98 -24.38 9.96
C ARG A 325 -4.08 -24.43 11.02
N ASP A 326 -5.34 -24.53 10.64
CA ASP A 326 -6.44 -24.68 11.59
C ASP A 326 -6.35 -26.01 12.35
N VAL A 327 -5.95 -27.09 11.67
CA VAL A 327 -5.72 -28.40 12.30
C VAL A 327 -4.51 -28.37 13.24
N GLU A 328 -3.39 -27.74 12.84
CA GLU A 328 -2.21 -27.58 13.71
C GLU A 328 -2.49 -26.74 14.97
N MET A 329 -3.25 -25.65 14.83
CA MET A 329 -3.72 -24.86 15.98
C MET A 329 -4.64 -25.68 16.87
N GLY A 330 -5.60 -26.40 16.30
CA GLY A 330 -6.50 -27.27 17.07
C GLY A 330 -5.74 -28.32 17.88
N ASN A 331 -4.77 -28.98 17.26
CA ASN A 331 -3.96 -30.01 17.92
C ASN A 331 -3.04 -29.43 18.99
N SER A 332 -2.41 -28.27 18.76
CA SER A 332 -1.55 -27.63 19.77
C SER A 332 -2.33 -27.14 20.99
N VAL A 333 -3.54 -26.59 20.81
CA VAL A 333 -4.44 -26.21 21.91
C VAL A 333 -4.90 -27.43 22.70
N LEU A 334 -5.15 -28.57 22.04
CA LEU A 334 -5.50 -29.83 22.70
C LEU A 334 -4.31 -30.37 23.51
N GLU A 335 -3.11 -30.42 22.92
CA GLU A 335 -1.90 -30.84 23.64
C GLU A 335 -1.59 -29.95 24.85
N GLU A 336 -1.77 -28.64 24.72
CA GLU A 336 -1.54 -27.70 25.82
C GLU A 336 -2.57 -27.88 26.95
N LYS A 337 -3.84 -28.14 26.61
CA LYS A 337 -4.88 -28.51 27.58
C LYS A 337 -4.60 -29.84 28.26
N GLU A 338 -4.04 -30.82 27.55
CA GLU A 338 -3.65 -32.11 28.15
C GLU A 338 -2.46 -31.97 29.09
N ARG A 339 -1.46 -31.14 28.75
CA ARG A 339 -0.32 -30.83 29.65
C ARG A 339 -0.72 -30.04 30.89
N LYS A 340 -1.78 -29.23 30.80
CA LYS A 340 -2.31 -28.40 31.91
C LYS A 340 -3.36 -29.09 32.79
N LYS A 341 -3.66 -30.39 32.60
CA LYS A 341 -4.51 -31.12 33.54
C LYS A 341 -3.85 -31.11 34.93
N PRO A 342 -4.55 -30.70 36.00
CA PRO A 342 -4.00 -30.81 37.35
C PRO A 342 -3.74 -32.29 37.64
N TYR A 343 -2.54 -32.61 38.11
CA TYR A 343 -2.25 -33.92 38.68
C TYR A 343 -3.35 -34.24 39.70
N LYS A 344 -4.15 -35.29 39.43
CA LYS A 344 -5.09 -35.81 40.42
C LYS A 344 -4.26 -36.28 41.62
N LEU A 345 -4.34 -35.55 42.73
CA LEU A 345 -3.90 -36.06 44.03
C LEU A 345 -4.65 -37.38 44.27
N ILE A 346 -3.89 -38.47 44.28
CA ILE A 346 -4.36 -39.75 44.81
C ILE A 346 -4.62 -39.49 46.29
N SER A 347 -5.89 -39.37 46.69
CA SER A 347 -6.27 -39.34 48.09
C SER A 347 -5.93 -40.70 48.71
N GLN A 348 -5.00 -40.71 49.65
CA GLN A 348 -4.91 -41.79 50.64
C GLN A 348 -6.09 -41.61 51.61
N ASP A 349 -7.22 -42.23 51.29
CA ASP A 349 -8.19 -42.62 52.32
C ASP A 349 -7.86 -44.06 52.69
N SER A 350 -7.11 -44.21 53.78
CA SER A 350 -6.98 -45.48 54.50
C SER A 350 -7.34 -45.19 55.96
N ASP A 351 -8.61 -45.43 56.26
CA ASP A 351 -9.19 -46.00 57.47
C ASP A 351 -8.65 -45.48 58.82
N VAL A 352 -9.31 -44.45 59.35
CA VAL A 352 -9.50 -44.29 60.80
C VAL A 352 -11.00 -44.31 61.04
N GLU A 353 -11.58 -45.50 61.02
CA GLU A 353 -12.93 -45.73 61.52
C GLU A 353 -12.89 -45.90 63.04
N ASN A 354 -13.85 -45.24 63.67
CA ASN A 354 -13.87 -44.76 65.04
C ASN A 354 -14.35 -45.86 66.00
N ASP A 355 -13.46 -46.41 66.81
CA ASP A 355 -13.80 -47.41 67.84
C ASP A 355 -14.13 -46.71 69.18
N ARG A 356 -15.39 -46.30 69.36
CA ARG A 356 -16.00 -46.02 70.68
C ARG A 356 -17.52 -46.21 70.64
N HIS A 357 -17.99 -47.35 71.16
CA HIS A 357 -18.92 -47.43 72.31
C HIS A 357 -19.38 -48.88 72.55
N ALA A 358 -19.07 -49.43 73.72
CA ALA A 358 -20.06 -49.86 74.73
C ALA A 358 -19.46 -50.87 75.72
N HIS A 359 -19.29 -50.44 76.97
CA HIS A 359 -19.34 -51.35 78.12
C HIS A 359 -20.77 -51.86 78.27
N THR A 360 -20.96 -53.19 78.34
CA THR A 360 -22.04 -53.78 79.15
C THR A 360 -21.59 -55.15 79.66
N GLU A 361 -21.87 -55.37 80.93
CA GLU A 361 -21.55 -56.52 81.76
C GLU A 361 -22.30 -57.80 81.38
N SER A 362 -21.77 -58.90 81.92
CA SER A 362 -22.47 -60.10 82.43
C SER A 362 -22.45 -61.40 81.60
N ASN A 363 -21.89 -62.40 82.30
CA ASN A 363 -22.36 -63.79 82.46
C ASN A 363 -21.74 -64.93 81.63
N MET A 364 -21.18 -65.84 82.45
CA MET A 364 -20.75 -67.24 82.25
C MET A 364 -19.37 -67.52 81.65
#